data_AF-A0A6L9QSR6-F1
#
_entry.id   AF-A0A6L9QSR6-F1
#
_cell.length_a   1.000
_cell.length_b   1.000
_cell.length_c   1.000
_cell.angle_alpha   90.00
_cell.angle_beta   90.00
_cell.angle_gamma   90.00
#
_symmetry.space_group_name_H-M   'P 1'
#
loop_
_entity.id
_entity.type
_entity.pdbx_description
1 polymer ?
#
loop_
_entity_poly.entity_id
_entity_poly.type
_entity_poly.pdbx_seq_one_letter_code
_entity_poly.pdbx_strand_id
1 'polypeptide(L)'
;MSITTTAPGQVTDVPTASTGKRRGRRTKRALGVGGLVLALGAGGAYAWLDGTSDVHTLGNPECTAVAPTGSPAAGAQQAVCGTLEAMTAAWARGDADAYGALYTEDATYTSYVGSHYQGRRDLTEGHRALFGGFLKGTKLADSYLAIRFYGPGTAIVTSRGDTYTGRPKRPSELSKIQTYTLIRQADGQWRIASFHNTKRQRVMERISFLWDAGTKPAAEK
;
A
#
# COMPACT_ATOMS: atom_id res chain seq x y z
N MET A 1 36.71 25.14 91.44
CA MET A 1 35.43 24.68 92.03
C MET A 1 34.42 24.63 90.89
N SER A 2 33.91 23.50 90.40
CA SER A 2 34.03 22.11 90.83
C SER A 2 33.93 21.20 89.60
N ILE A 3 35.00 20.44 89.42
CA ILE A 3 35.10 19.07 88.92
C ILE A 3 33.80 18.27 89.08
N THR A 4 33.33 17.59 88.03
CA THR A 4 32.85 16.19 88.15
C THR A 4 33.04 15.47 86.82
N THR A 5 34.03 14.60 86.84
CA THR A 5 34.31 13.53 85.89
C THR A 5 33.39 12.34 86.18
N THR A 6 32.81 11.70 85.17
CA THR A 6 32.38 10.30 85.25
C THR A 6 32.49 9.66 83.86
N ALA A 7 33.20 8.54 83.78
CA ALA A 7 33.31 7.61 82.65
C ALA A 7 32.94 6.20 83.17
N PRO A 8 32.89 5.11 82.37
CA PRO A 8 32.61 4.95 80.93
C PRO A 8 31.45 3.94 80.68
N GLY A 9 30.93 3.86 79.46
CA GLY A 9 30.03 2.80 79.03
C GLY A 9 30.36 2.31 77.63
N GLN A 10 31.04 1.16 77.53
CA GLN A 10 31.17 0.38 76.29
C GLN A 10 30.00 -0.60 76.20
N VAL A 11 29.23 -0.59 75.10
CA VAL A 11 28.56 -1.80 74.57
C VAL A 11 28.39 -1.70 73.04
N THR A 12 29.26 -2.44 72.36
CA THR A 12 29.13 -3.19 71.09
C THR A 12 28.54 -2.56 69.81
N ASP A 13 29.39 -2.52 68.79
CA ASP A 13 29.04 -2.58 67.37
C ASP A 13 28.17 -3.81 67.07
N VAL A 14 27.03 -3.59 66.40
CA VAL A 14 26.23 -4.64 65.77
C VAL A 14 26.42 -4.53 64.25
N PRO A 15 26.90 -5.58 63.56
CA PRO A 15 26.96 -5.58 62.10
C PRO A 15 25.57 -5.89 61.56
N THR A 16 24.81 -4.86 61.14
CA THR A 16 23.59 -5.10 60.37
C THR A 16 23.95 -5.51 58.95
N ALA A 17 23.76 -6.80 58.68
CA ALA A 17 23.91 -7.45 57.40
C ALA A 17 23.19 -6.71 56.26
N SER A 18 23.91 -6.48 55.16
CA SER A 18 23.31 -6.14 53.87
C SER A 18 22.51 -7.34 53.37
N THR A 19 21.20 -7.33 53.58
CA THR A 19 20.26 -8.29 52.97
C THR A 19 19.20 -7.53 52.19
N GLY A 20 19.19 -7.65 50.85
CA GLY A 20 18.02 -7.23 50.10
C GLY A 20 18.11 -7.01 48.59
N LYS A 21 19.28 -7.04 47.94
CA LYS A 21 19.35 -6.82 46.46
C LYS A 21 19.01 -8.05 45.59
N ARG A 22 18.34 -9.07 46.14
CA ARG A 22 17.98 -10.29 45.37
C ARG A 22 16.55 -10.32 44.82
N ARG A 23 15.64 -9.47 45.32
CA ARG A 23 14.20 -9.56 44.98
C ARG A 23 13.81 -8.85 43.68
N GLY A 24 14.54 -7.80 43.26
CA GLY A 24 14.21 -7.01 42.06
C GLY A 24 14.68 -7.60 40.71
N ARG A 25 15.51 -8.65 40.71
CA ARG A 25 16.12 -9.20 39.49
C ARG A 25 15.30 -10.34 38.85
N ARG A 26 14.47 -11.04 39.63
CA ARG A 26 13.55 -12.08 39.12
C ARG A 26 12.33 -11.48 38.44
N THR A 27 11.75 -10.42 38.99
CA THR A 27 10.56 -9.75 38.43
C THR A 27 10.85 -9.08 37.08
N LYS A 28 12.02 -8.45 36.93
CA LYS A 28 12.46 -7.85 35.65
C LYS A 28 12.70 -8.90 34.56
N ARG A 29 13.15 -10.12 34.91
CA ARG A 29 13.32 -11.22 33.96
C ARG A 29 11.98 -11.83 33.53
N ALA A 30 11.03 -12.00 34.43
CA ALA A 30 9.70 -12.51 34.10
C ALA A 30 8.92 -11.55 33.16
N LEU A 31 9.01 -10.24 33.40
CA LEU A 31 8.43 -9.22 32.51
C LEU A 31 9.14 -9.17 31.15
N GLY A 32 10.47 -9.31 31.11
CA GLY A 32 11.23 -9.36 29.86
C GLY A 32 10.96 -10.61 29.02
N VAL A 33 10.81 -11.78 29.65
CA VAL A 33 10.49 -13.04 28.97
C VAL A 33 9.03 -13.06 28.51
N GLY A 34 8.08 -12.60 29.34
CA GLY A 34 6.67 -12.51 28.95
C GLY A 34 6.44 -11.53 27.80
N GLY A 35 7.10 -10.37 27.82
CA GLY A 35 7.06 -9.41 26.71
C GLY A 35 7.67 -9.97 25.41
N LEU A 36 8.77 -10.73 25.50
CA LEU A 36 9.39 -11.36 24.33
C LEU A 36 8.50 -12.46 23.72
N VAL A 37 7.85 -13.30 24.54
CA VAL A 37 6.92 -14.34 24.06
C VAL A 37 5.69 -13.73 23.40
N LEU A 38 5.12 -12.67 23.96
CA LEU A 38 4.01 -11.94 23.33
C LEU A 38 4.43 -11.28 22.01
N ALA A 39 5.61 -10.67 21.95
CA ALA A 39 6.13 -10.07 20.72
C ALA A 39 6.43 -11.11 19.62
N LEU A 40 7.01 -12.26 19.98
CA LEU A 40 7.24 -13.37 19.06
C LEU A 40 5.92 -14.00 18.60
N GLY A 41 4.95 -14.15 19.49
CA GLY A 41 3.60 -14.61 19.16
C GLY A 41 2.89 -13.66 18.19
N ALA A 42 2.95 -12.36 18.46
CA ALA A 42 2.38 -11.33 17.58
C ALA A 42 3.08 -11.27 16.21
N GLY A 43 4.40 -11.38 16.17
CA GLY A 43 5.19 -11.44 14.93
C GLY A 43 4.88 -12.70 14.12
N GLY A 44 4.78 -13.85 14.77
CA GLY A 44 4.40 -15.12 14.14
C GLY A 44 2.97 -15.10 13.59
N ALA A 45 2.02 -14.53 14.35
CA ALA A 45 0.64 -14.37 13.91
C ALA A 45 0.51 -13.43 12.71
N TYR A 46 1.24 -12.30 12.71
CA TYR A 46 1.29 -11.38 11.57
C TYR A 46 1.85 -12.07 10.32
N ALA A 47 2.99 -12.76 10.45
CA ALA A 47 3.62 -13.45 9.32
C ALA A 47 2.71 -14.55 8.74
N TRP A 48 1.97 -15.27 9.59
CA TRP A 48 0.98 -16.25 9.15
C TRP A 48 -0.21 -15.59 8.44
N LEU A 49 -0.74 -14.49 8.98
CA LEU A 49 -1.83 -13.75 8.33
C LEU A 49 -1.40 -13.22 6.96
N ASP A 50 -0.22 -12.60 6.87
CA ASP A 50 0.32 -12.06 5.62
C ASP A 50 0.58 -13.18 4.59
N GLY A 51 1.23 -14.27 5.01
CA GLY A 51 1.55 -15.41 4.15
C GLY A 51 0.36 -16.27 3.72
N THR A 52 -0.83 -16.05 4.30
CA THR A 52 -2.08 -16.74 3.90
C THR A 52 -3.09 -15.80 3.24
N SER A 53 -2.66 -14.59 2.88
CA SER A 53 -3.50 -13.54 2.27
C SER A 53 -3.36 -13.49 0.74
N ASP A 54 -3.35 -14.65 0.11
CA ASP A 54 -3.15 -14.77 -1.32
C ASP A 54 -4.29 -14.15 -2.14
N VAL A 55 -3.94 -13.79 -3.36
CA VAL A 55 -4.85 -13.33 -4.40
C VAL A 55 -5.05 -14.46 -5.39
N HIS A 56 -6.30 -14.73 -5.74
CA HIS A 56 -6.62 -15.70 -6.79
C HIS A 56 -6.82 -15.01 -8.15
N THR A 57 -7.50 -13.86 -8.18
CA THR A 57 -7.76 -13.15 -9.43
C THR A 57 -6.61 -12.19 -9.78
N LEU A 58 -5.66 -12.67 -10.57
CA LEU A 58 -4.45 -11.93 -10.96
C LEU A 58 -4.64 -11.02 -12.19
N GLY A 59 -5.64 -11.29 -13.03
CA GLY A 59 -5.86 -10.58 -14.29
C GLY A 59 -4.91 -10.99 -15.41
N ASN A 60 -4.92 -10.23 -16.52
CA ASN A 60 -4.07 -10.46 -17.68
C ASN A 60 -3.08 -9.29 -17.87
N PRO A 61 -1.76 -9.52 -18.03
CA PRO A 61 -0.81 -8.43 -18.28
C PRO A 61 -1.05 -7.68 -19.62
N GLU A 62 -1.70 -8.33 -20.59
CA GLU A 62 -2.05 -7.73 -21.87
C GLU A 62 -3.48 -7.20 -21.84
N CYS A 63 -3.65 -5.88 -21.94
CA CYS A 63 -4.97 -5.24 -21.90
C CYS A 63 -5.92 -5.78 -22.99
N THR A 64 -5.39 -6.01 -24.19
CA THR A 64 -6.16 -6.51 -25.34
C THR A 64 -6.61 -7.96 -25.20
N ALA A 65 -5.98 -8.73 -24.30
CA ALA A 65 -6.36 -10.11 -24.04
C ALA A 65 -7.52 -10.24 -23.04
N VAL A 66 -7.96 -9.14 -22.41
CA VAL A 66 -9.17 -9.12 -21.58
C VAL A 66 -10.40 -8.96 -22.47
N ALA A 67 -11.32 -9.91 -22.43
CA ALA A 67 -12.58 -9.81 -23.15
C ALA A 67 -13.41 -8.62 -22.62
N PRO A 68 -13.76 -7.62 -23.47
CA PRO A 68 -14.56 -6.50 -23.02
C PRO A 68 -16.02 -6.93 -22.83
N THR A 69 -16.70 -6.29 -21.89
CA THR A 69 -18.15 -6.45 -21.70
C THR A 69 -18.89 -5.16 -22.08
N GLY A 70 -20.19 -5.29 -22.37
CA GLY A 70 -21.02 -4.20 -22.89
C GLY A 70 -21.03 -4.16 -24.42
N SER A 71 -21.32 -3.00 -25.00
CA SER A 71 -21.40 -2.81 -26.46
C SER A 71 -20.37 -1.75 -26.92
N PRO A 72 -19.07 -2.10 -26.95
CA PRO A 72 -18.05 -1.19 -27.45
C PRO A 72 -18.27 -0.87 -28.94
N ALA A 73 -17.93 0.35 -29.34
CA ALA A 73 -17.74 0.66 -30.75
C ALA A 73 -16.55 -0.15 -31.31
N ALA A 74 -16.53 -0.37 -32.63
CA ALA A 74 -15.41 -1.03 -33.30
C ALA A 74 -14.08 -0.31 -32.97
N GLY A 75 -13.06 -1.07 -32.59
CA GLY A 75 -11.74 -0.52 -32.22
C GLY A 75 -11.66 0.14 -30.84
N ALA A 76 -12.76 0.25 -30.09
CA ALA A 76 -12.76 0.98 -28.82
C ALA A 76 -11.85 0.32 -27.76
N GLN A 77 -11.80 -1.01 -27.70
CA GLN A 77 -10.90 -1.73 -26.80
C GLN A 77 -9.44 -1.42 -27.12
N GLN A 78 -9.06 -1.46 -28.39
CA GLN A 78 -7.70 -1.15 -28.83
C GLN A 78 -7.31 0.28 -28.47
N ALA A 79 -8.23 1.24 -28.66
CA ALA A 79 -7.98 2.64 -28.30
C ALA A 79 -7.84 2.84 -26.78
N VAL A 80 -8.72 2.23 -25.98
CA VAL A 80 -8.62 2.25 -24.50
C VAL A 80 -7.30 1.66 -24.03
N CYS A 81 -6.93 0.48 -24.54
CA CYS A 81 -5.67 -0.17 -24.20
C CYS A 81 -4.46 0.66 -24.66
N GLY A 82 -4.53 1.31 -25.82
CA GLY A 82 -3.50 2.22 -26.31
C GLY A 82 -3.30 3.45 -25.42
N THR A 83 -4.37 4.03 -24.87
CA THR A 83 -4.28 5.12 -23.88
C THR A 83 -3.53 4.67 -22.62
N LEU A 84 -3.82 3.46 -22.11
CA LEU A 84 -3.15 2.92 -20.92
C LEU A 84 -1.69 2.56 -21.20
N GLU A 85 -1.39 2.01 -22.38
CA GLU A 85 -0.02 1.77 -22.82
C GLU A 85 0.78 3.07 -22.90
N ALA A 86 0.25 4.10 -23.57
CA ALA A 86 0.86 5.42 -23.65
C ALA A 86 1.11 6.03 -22.25
N MET A 87 0.19 5.81 -21.30
CA MET A 87 0.32 6.25 -19.92
C MET A 87 1.51 5.57 -19.23
N THR A 88 1.62 4.25 -19.34
CA THR A 88 2.75 3.51 -18.76
C THR A 88 4.08 3.90 -19.40
N ALA A 89 4.09 4.19 -20.70
CA ALA A 89 5.26 4.66 -21.43
C ALA A 89 5.69 6.08 -21.00
N ALA A 90 4.74 7.01 -20.82
CA ALA A 90 5.02 8.35 -20.32
C ALA A 90 5.61 8.31 -18.90
N TRP A 91 5.04 7.47 -18.02
CA TRP A 91 5.60 7.22 -16.69
C TRP A 91 7.03 6.69 -16.76
N ALA A 92 7.29 5.69 -17.60
CA ALA A 92 8.62 5.10 -17.72
C ALA A 92 9.68 6.10 -18.21
N ARG A 93 9.27 7.14 -18.94
CA ARG A 93 10.14 8.26 -19.36
C ARG A 93 10.24 9.38 -18.31
N GLY A 94 9.43 9.36 -17.26
CA GLY A 94 9.29 10.47 -16.31
C GLY A 94 8.72 11.73 -16.95
N ASP A 95 7.91 11.55 -18.01
CA ASP A 95 7.39 12.62 -18.86
C ASP A 95 6.01 13.06 -18.36
N ALA A 96 6.00 14.08 -17.50
CA ALA A 96 4.78 14.55 -16.85
C ALA A 96 3.78 15.15 -17.86
N ASP A 97 4.26 15.85 -18.88
CA ASP A 97 3.38 16.48 -19.88
C ASP A 97 2.70 15.44 -20.76
N ALA A 98 3.44 14.43 -21.23
CA ALA A 98 2.83 13.31 -21.95
C ALA A 98 1.89 12.50 -21.04
N TYR A 99 2.22 12.34 -19.76
CA TYR A 99 1.36 11.66 -18.79
C TYR A 99 0.04 12.42 -18.60
N GLY A 100 0.11 13.73 -18.39
CA GLY A 100 -1.03 14.62 -18.24
C GLY A 100 -1.93 14.70 -19.46
N ALA A 101 -1.37 14.72 -20.66
CA ALA A 101 -2.13 14.78 -21.92
C ALA A 101 -3.12 13.62 -22.12
N LEU A 102 -2.90 12.50 -21.43
CA LEU A 102 -3.74 11.30 -21.46
C LEU A 102 -4.96 11.40 -20.55
N TYR A 103 -5.05 12.43 -19.71
CA TYR A 103 -6.18 12.70 -18.83
C TYR A 103 -7.11 13.76 -19.44
N THR A 104 -8.41 13.75 -19.10
CA THR A 104 -9.32 14.85 -19.46
C THR A 104 -8.94 16.13 -18.71
N GLU A 105 -9.38 17.30 -19.19
CA GLU A 105 -9.02 18.58 -18.56
C GLU A 105 -9.51 18.66 -17.10
N ASP A 106 -10.67 18.07 -16.83
CA ASP A 106 -11.36 17.97 -15.55
C ASP A 106 -11.04 16.69 -14.75
N ALA A 107 -9.99 15.95 -15.14
CA ALA A 107 -9.75 14.63 -14.57
C ALA A 107 -9.46 14.64 -13.06
N THR A 108 -9.96 13.63 -12.35
CA THR A 108 -9.61 13.40 -10.95
C THR A 108 -8.57 12.30 -10.81
N TYR A 109 -7.59 12.48 -9.93
CA TYR A 109 -6.59 11.45 -9.62
C TYR A 109 -6.52 11.26 -8.10
N THR A 110 -6.76 10.02 -7.64
CA THR A 110 -6.55 9.63 -6.24
C THR A 110 -5.40 8.63 -6.14
N SER A 111 -4.32 9.04 -5.46
CA SER A 111 -3.15 8.19 -5.24
C SER A 111 -3.41 7.08 -4.23
N TYR A 112 -2.55 6.08 -4.18
CA TYR A 112 -2.69 4.96 -3.23
C TYR A 112 -2.59 5.35 -1.75
N VAL A 113 -2.12 6.57 -1.46
CA VAL A 113 -2.08 7.15 -0.10
C VAL A 113 -3.23 8.13 0.16
N GLY A 114 -4.18 8.27 -0.77
CA GLY A 114 -5.36 9.12 -0.63
C GLY A 114 -5.16 10.59 -1.02
N SER A 115 -4.01 10.96 -1.59
CA SER A 115 -3.84 12.31 -2.15
C SER A 115 -4.75 12.48 -3.37
N HIS A 116 -5.46 13.59 -3.43
CA HIS A 116 -6.44 13.90 -4.47
C HIS A 116 -5.98 15.10 -5.31
N TYR A 117 -5.87 14.91 -6.63
CA TYR A 117 -5.58 15.98 -7.59
C TYR A 117 -6.83 16.27 -8.43
N GLN A 118 -7.04 17.55 -8.74
CA GLN A 118 -8.21 18.05 -9.45
C GLN A 118 -7.83 18.75 -10.75
N GLY A 119 -8.18 18.13 -11.86
CA GLY A 119 -7.90 18.60 -13.21
C GLY A 119 -6.52 18.20 -13.72
N ARG A 120 -6.38 18.21 -15.05
CA ARG A 120 -5.15 17.85 -15.76
C ARG A 120 -3.94 18.66 -15.31
N ARG A 121 -4.11 19.97 -15.11
CA ARG A 121 -3.00 20.85 -14.74
C ARG A 121 -2.40 20.45 -13.40
N ASP A 122 -3.25 20.23 -12.40
CA ASP A 122 -2.83 19.90 -11.03
C ASP A 122 -2.11 18.54 -10.99
N LEU A 123 -2.71 17.51 -11.61
CA LEU A 123 -2.07 16.19 -11.67
C LEU A 123 -0.75 16.22 -12.44
N THR A 124 -0.63 17.05 -13.49
CA THR A 124 0.59 17.15 -14.30
C THR A 124 1.74 17.78 -13.50
N GLU A 125 1.46 18.87 -12.78
CA GLU A 125 2.47 19.51 -11.93
C GLU A 125 2.88 18.61 -10.76
N GLY A 126 1.92 17.94 -10.12
CA GLY A 126 2.20 16.94 -9.10
C GLY A 126 3.11 15.81 -9.61
N HIS A 127 2.81 15.26 -10.79
CA HIS A 127 3.63 14.20 -11.40
C HIS A 127 5.00 14.70 -11.86
N ARG A 128 5.13 15.97 -12.30
CA ARG A 128 6.43 16.57 -12.61
C ARG A 128 7.35 16.57 -11.39
N ALA A 129 6.85 16.99 -10.23
CA ALA A 129 7.60 16.93 -8.99
C ALA A 129 7.93 15.48 -8.58
N LEU A 130 6.96 14.56 -8.70
CA LEU A 130 7.16 13.15 -8.36
C LEU A 130 8.20 12.46 -9.25
N PHE A 131 8.17 12.69 -10.56
CA PHE A 131 9.14 12.16 -11.52
C PHE A 131 10.53 12.76 -11.37
N GLY A 132 10.63 14.00 -10.86
CA GLY A 132 11.90 14.60 -10.45
C GLY A 132 12.45 14.04 -9.13
N GLY A 133 11.59 13.47 -8.28
CA GLY A 133 11.91 12.99 -6.94
C GLY A 133 11.66 11.49 -6.74
N PHE A 134 10.71 11.15 -5.87
CA PHE A 134 10.48 9.78 -5.37
C PHE A 134 10.19 8.75 -6.47
N LEU A 135 9.56 9.15 -7.57
CA LEU A 135 9.19 8.26 -8.68
C LEU A 135 10.21 8.27 -9.83
N LYS A 136 11.34 8.97 -9.68
CA LYS A 136 12.37 9.04 -10.71
C LYS A 136 12.89 7.65 -11.09
N GLY A 137 12.82 7.32 -12.38
CA GLY A 137 13.30 6.06 -12.94
C GLY A 137 12.45 4.83 -12.60
N THR A 138 11.28 5.03 -11.96
CA THR A 138 10.31 3.96 -11.75
C THR A 138 9.56 3.65 -13.04
N LYS A 139 9.00 2.45 -13.12
CA LYS A 139 8.12 1.97 -14.19
C LYS A 139 6.83 1.42 -13.59
N LEU A 140 5.77 1.40 -14.39
CA LEU A 140 4.49 0.79 -14.01
C LEU A 140 4.41 -0.65 -14.53
N ALA A 141 3.81 -1.51 -13.71
CA ALA A 141 3.38 -2.85 -14.10
C ALA A 141 1.89 -2.97 -13.81
N ASP A 142 1.11 -3.32 -14.83
CA ASP A 142 -0.34 -3.51 -14.71
C ASP A 142 -0.75 -4.92 -15.12
N SER A 143 -1.82 -5.43 -14.52
CA SER A 143 -2.52 -6.67 -14.86
C SER A 143 -4.03 -6.43 -14.84
N TYR A 144 -4.66 -6.50 -16.00
CA TYR A 144 -6.03 -6.06 -16.25
C TYR A 144 -7.03 -7.13 -15.80
N LEU A 145 -7.98 -6.75 -14.94
CA LEU A 145 -8.99 -7.64 -14.37
C LEU A 145 -10.29 -7.62 -15.20
N ALA A 146 -10.70 -6.44 -15.67
CA ALA A 146 -11.91 -6.27 -16.46
C ALA A 146 -11.87 -4.98 -17.28
N ILE A 147 -12.54 -5.01 -18.43
CA ILE A 147 -12.84 -3.86 -19.27
C ILE A 147 -14.35 -3.85 -19.52
N ARG A 148 -15.02 -2.77 -19.13
CA ARG A 148 -16.48 -2.63 -19.23
C ARG A 148 -16.83 -1.37 -19.99
N PHE A 149 -17.63 -1.48 -21.05
CA PHE A 149 -18.09 -0.35 -21.84
C PHE A 149 -19.53 0.04 -21.47
N TYR A 150 -19.76 1.33 -21.29
CA TYR A 150 -21.06 1.92 -20.98
C TYR A 150 -21.45 2.89 -22.11
N GLY A 151 -21.74 2.32 -23.28
CA GLY A 151 -21.98 3.06 -24.52
C GLY A 151 -20.70 3.31 -25.34
N PRO A 152 -20.80 4.09 -26.43
CA PRO A 152 -19.71 4.23 -27.40
C PRO A 152 -18.53 5.09 -26.92
N GLY A 153 -18.70 5.84 -25.83
CA GLY A 153 -17.74 6.85 -25.38
C GLY A 153 -17.26 6.69 -23.94
N THR A 154 -17.64 5.62 -23.23
CA THR A 154 -17.28 5.44 -21.82
C THR A 154 -16.81 4.03 -21.56
N ALA A 155 -15.66 3.90 -20.89
CA ALA A 155 -15.10 2.62 -20.47
C ALA A 155 -14.62 2.70 -19.02
N ILE A 156 -14.78 1.60 -18.27
CA ILE A 156 -14.17 1.41 -16.96
C ILE A 156 -13.23 0.22 -17.06
N VAL A 157 -11.96 0.45 -16.71
CA VAL A 157 -10.93 -0.58 -16.61
C VAL A 157 -10.54 -0.75 -15.15
N THR A 158 -10.56 -1.98 -14.67
CA THR A 158 -10.02 -2.34 -13.36
C THR A 158 -8.79 -3.20 -13.54
N SER A 159 -7.71 -2.88 -12.84
CA SER A 159 -6.46 -3.65 -12.90
C SER A 159 -5.85 -3.80 -11.51
N ARG A 160 -4.89 -4.70 -11.43
CA ARG A 160 -3.85 -4.68 -10.40
C ARG A 160 -2.66 -3.93 -10.94
N GLY A 161 -1.92 -3.22 -10.10
CA GLY A 161 -0.69 -2.59 -10.54
C GLY A 161 0.24 -2.14 -9.44
N ASP A 162 1.49 -1.90 -9.83
CA ASP A 162 2.53 -1.42 -8.93
C ASP A 162 3.66 -0.72 -9.69
N THR A 163 4.45 0.04 -8.93
CA THR A 163 5.68 0.68 -9.41
C THR A 163 6.88 -0.23 -9.14
N TYR A 164 7.85 -0.25 -10.05
CA TYR A 164 9.11 -0.97 -9.84
C TYR A 164 10.32 -0.22 -10.42
N THR A 165 11.51 -0.58 -9.97
CA THR A 165 12.80 -0.06 -10.45
C THR A 165 13.71 -1.21 -10.84
N GLY A 166 14.48 -1.07 -11.92
CA GLY A 166 15.56 -2.00 -12.24
C GLY A 166 15.12 -3.46 -12.47
N ARG A 167 15.76 -4.40 -11.75
CA ARG A 167 15.43 -5.83 -11.74
C ARG A 167 14.77 -6.22 -10.41
N PRO A 168 13.76 -7.11 -10.40
CA PRO A 168 13.17 -7.79 -11.56
C PRO A 168 12.41 -6.84 -12.49
N LYS A 169 12.25 -7.22 -13.76
CA LYS A 169 11.56 -6.38 -14.77
C LYS A 169 10.06 -6.19 -14.48
N ARG A 170 9.53 -6.85 -13.44
CA ARG A 170 8.16 -6.74 -12.96
C ARG A 170 8.11 -7.18 -11.49
N PRO A 171 7.29 -6.54 -10.63
CA PRO A 171 7.05 -7.03 -9.27
C PRO A 171 6.56 -8.49 -9.27
N SER A 172 6.98 -9.26 -8.27
CA SER A 172 6.44 -10.62 -8.04
C SER A 172 4.95 -10.59 -7.70
N GLU A 173 4.46 -9.47 -7.18
CA GLU A 173 3.06 -9.26 -6.88
C GLU A 173 2.63 -7.81 -7.12
N LEU A 174 1.39 -7.64 -7.57
CA LEU A 174 0.74 -6.36 -7.77
C LEU A 174 -0.24 -6.11 -6.63
N SER A 175 0.23 -5.35 -5.64
CA SER A 175 -0.41 -5.12 -4.35
C SER A 175 -1.51 -4.06 -4.38
N LYS A 176 -1.66 -3.30 -5.47
CA LYS A 176 -2.65 -2.23 -5.57
C LYS A 176 -3.75 -2.56 -6.56
N ILE A 177 -4.97 -2.13 -6.27
CA ILE A 177 -6.13 -2.20 -7.16
C ILE A 177 -6.41 -0.82 -7.74
N GLN A 178 -6.40 -0.73 -9.07
CA GLN A 178 -6.60 0.50 -9.83
C GLN A 178 -7.95 0.46 -10.56
N THR A 179 -8.60 1.62 -10.64
CA THR A 179 -9.76 1.85 -11.49
C THR A 179 -9.48 3.06 -12.37
N TYR A 180 -9.65 2.86 -13.67
CA TYR A 180 -9.58 3.90 -14.70
C TYR A 180 -10.98 4.09 -15.28
N THR A 181 -11.49 5.31 -15.25
CA THR A 181 -12.63 5.73 -16.06
C THR A 181 -12.11 6.46 -17.28
N LEU A 182 -12.36 5.93 -18.47
CA LEU A 182 -11.94 6.53 -19.73
C LEU A 182 -13.15 7.05 -20.49
N ILE A 183 -12.99 8.23 -21.08
CA ILE A 183 -14.01 8.91 -21.88
C ILE A 183 -13.42 9.20 -23.26
N ARG A 184 -14.18 8.86 -24.31
CA ARG A 184 -13.90 9.29 -25.68
C ARG A 184 -14.27 10.76 -25.82
N GLN A 185 -13.28 11.58 -26.12
CA GLN A 185 -13.43 13.01 -26.27
C GLN A 185 -13.94 13.37 -27.68
N ALA A 186 -14.34 14.62 -27.88
CA ALA A 186 -14.88 15.10 -29.16
C ALA A 186 -13.88 14.98 -30.33
N ASP A 187 -12.58 15.03 -30.04
CA ASP A 187 -11.49 14.78 -31.01
C ASP A 187 -11.28 13.29 -31.35
N GLY A 188 -12.16 12.42 -30.84
CA GLY A 188 -12.14 10.99 -31.06
C GLY A 188 -11.13 10.22 -30.20
N GLN A 189 -10.30 10.91 -29.41
CA GLN A 189 -9.28 10.29 -28.55
C GLN A 189 -9.87 9.85 -27.22
N TRP A 190 -9.39 8.72 -26.70
CA TRP A 190 -9.73 8.25 -25.36
C TRP A 190 -8.79 8.87 -24.33
N ARG A 191 -9.36 9.42 -23.27
CA ARG A 191 -8.62 10.01 -22.14
C ARG A 191 -9.17 9.54 -20.80
N ILE A 192 -8.32 9.50 -19.80
CA ILE A 192 -8.66 9.10 -18.44
C ILE A 192 -9.36 10.28 -17.75
N ALA A 193 -10.63 10.12 -17.43
CA ALA A 193 -11.41 11.12 -16.68
C ALA A 193 -11.29 10.92 -15.16
N SER A 194 -11.06 9.69 -14.72
CA SER A 194 -10.82 9.41 -13.30
C SER A 194 -9.86 8.24 -13.12
N PHE A 195 -8.90 8.42 -12.23
CA PHE A 195 -8.03 7.35 -11.75
C PHE A 195 -8.11 7.27 -10.23
N HIS A 196 -8.31 6.06 -9.72
CA HIS A 196 -8.22 5.76 -8.30
C HIS A 196 -7.39 4.50 -8.11
N ASN A 197 -6.45 4.53 -7.17
CA ASN A 197 -5.70 3.33 -6.78
C ASN A 197 -5.69 3.17 -5.26
N THR A 198 -5.75 1.93 -4.77
CA THR A 198 -5.66 1.60 -3.34
C THR A 198 -4.69 0.44 -3.13
N LYS A 199 -3.75 0.58 -2.19
CA LYS A 199 -2.88 -0.52 -1.78
C LYS A 199 -3.62 -1.45 -0.83
N ARG A 200 -3.66 -2.75 -1.14
CA ARG A 200 -4.31 -3.75 -0.28
C ARG A 200 -3.70 -3.79 1.12
N GLN A 201 -4.57 -3.94 2.11
CA GLN A 201 -4.21 -4.15 3.51
C GLN A 201 -4.44 -5.62 3.87
N ARG A 202 -3.56 -6.50 3.36
CA ARG A 202 -3.74 -7.97 3.37
C ARG A 202 -4.09 -8.56 4.73
N VAL A 203 -3.32 -8.19 5.74
CA VAL A 203 -3.52 -8.67 7.11
C VAL A 203 -4.89 -8.24 7.65
N MET A 204 -5.30 -7.00 7.38
CA MET A 204 -6.62 -6.50 7.77
C MET A 204 -7.75 -7.23 7.05
N GLU A 205 -7.61 -7.47 5.74
CA GLU A 205 -8.56 -8.26 4.95
C GLU A 205 -8.67 -9.70 5.49
N ARG A 206 -7.53 -10.35 5.78
CA ARG A 206 -7.50 -11.70 6.31
C ARG A 206 -8.16 -11.81 7.68
N ILE A 207 -7.90 -10.85 8.57
CA ILE A 207 -8.59 -10.75 9.87
C ILE A 207 -10.11 -10.63 9.64
N SER A 208 -10.55 -9.78 8.71
CA SER A 208 -11.97 -9.65 8.36
C SER A 208 -12.56 -10.97 7.88
N PHE A 209 -11.88 -11.70 6.99
CA PHE A 209 -12.38 -12.97 6.43
C PHE A 209 -12.41 -14.11 7.47
N LEU A 210 -11.52 -14.08 8.46
CA LEU A 210 -11.55 -15.02 9.58
C LEU A 210 -12.69 -14.71 10.55
N TRP A 211 -13.03 -13.43 10.72
CA TRP A 211 -14.16 -13.01 11.55
C TRP A 211 -15.51 -13.31 10.88
N ASP A 212 -15.61 -13.03 9.58
CA ASP A 212 -16.79 -13.34 8.76
C ASP A 212 -16.35 -13.75 7.34
N ALA A 213 -16.41 -15.06 7.07
CA ALA A 213 -16.06 -15.62 5.75
C ALA A 213 -16.98 -15.14 4.62
N GLY A 214 -18.18 -14.64 4.95
CA GLY A 214 -19.10 -14.00 4.01
C GLY A 214 -18.54 -12.72 3.39
N THR A 215 -17.64 -12.03 4.10
CA THR A 215 -16.99 -10.79 3.63
C THR A 215 -15.87 -11.03 2.61
N LYS A 216 -15.40 -12.28 2.44
CA LYS A 216 -14.41 -12.62 1.40
C LYS A 216 -15.03 -12.35 0.01
N PRO A 217 -14.43 -11.50 -0.85
CA PRO A 217 -14.94 -11.26 -2.18
C PRO A 217 -15.08 -12.56 -2.96
N ALA A 218 -16.17 -12.74 -3.73
CA ALA A 218 -16.40 -13.97 -4.48
C ALA A 218 -15.28 -14.29 -5.49
N ALA A 219 -14.69 -13.26 -6.10
CA ALA A 219 -13.54 -13.40 -7.00
C ALA A 219 -12.25 -13.84 -6.29
N GLU A 220 -12.23 -13.78 -4.96
CA GLU A 220 -11.10 -14.22 -4.13
C GLU A 220 -11.49 -15.44 -3.29
N LYS A 221 -12.68 -16.01 -3.43
CA LYS A 221 -13.07 -17.26 -2.74
C LYS A 221 -12.39 -18.45 -3.37
#